data_AF-A0AAV4QGB0-F1
#
_entry.id   AF-A0AAV4QGB0-F1
#
_cell.length_a   1.000
_cell.length_b   1.000
_cell.length_c   1.000
_cell.angle_alpha   90.00
_cell.angle_beta   90.00
_cell.angle_gamma   90.00
#
_symmetry.space_group_name_H-M   'P 1'
#
loop_
_entity.id
_entity.type
_entity.pdbx_description
1 polymer ?
#
loop_
_entity_poly.entity_id
_entity_poly.type
_entity_poly.pdbx_seq_one_letter_code
_entity_poly.pdbx_strand_id
1 'polypeptide(L)'
;MKEVDEQMLNVQNKNSSYFVEWIPNNVKTAVCDIPPRGLKMSSNFIGNNTAIQELFKRISEQFTVEENLRALLRLNRGALRKYS
;
A
#
# COMPACT_ATOMS: atom_id res chain seq x y z
N MET A 1 -25.38 -2.21 8.27
CA MET A 1 -24.82 -1.03 7.58
C MET A 1 -24.60 0.13 8.55
N LYS A 2 -25.63 0.61 9.27
CA LYS A 2 -25.52 1.71 10.25
C LYS A 2 -24.31 1.63 11.19
N GLU A 3 -24.09 0.49 11.85
CA GLU A 3 -22.96 0.33 12.77
C GLU A 3 -21.59 0.48 12.08
N VAL A 4 -21.45 -0.06 10.85
CA VAL A 4 -20.22 0.08 10.05
C VAL A 4 -19.98 1.55 9.70
N ASP A 5 -21.03 2.26 9.29
CA ASP A 5 -20.93 3.68 8.92
C ASP A 5 -20.58 4.55 10.14
N GLU A 6 -21.17 4.28 11.30
CA GLU A 6 -20.85 4.95 12.56
C GLU A 6 -19.40 4.74 12.99
N GLN A 7 -18.89 3.52 12.91
CA GLN A 7 -17.48 3.24 13.22
C GLN A 7 -16.53 3.94 12.23
N MET A 8 -16.88 3.94 10.94
CA MET A 8 -16.05 4.57 9.92
C MET A 8 -16.05 6.10 10.01
N LEU A 9 -17.17 6.71 10.45
CA LEU A 9 -17.23 8.12 10.78
C LEU A 9 -16.39 8.44 12.03
N ASN A 10 -16.47 7.60 13.07
CA ASN A 10 -15.71 7.78 14.30
C ASN A 10 -14.18 7.74 14.04
N VAL A 11 -13.72 6.80 13.20
CA VAL A 11 -12.31 6.71 12.81
C VAL A 11 -11.85 7.97 12.07
N GLN A 12 -12.64 8.46 11.12
CA GLN A 12 -12.32 9.69 10.39
C GLN A 12 -12.28 10.91 11.30
N ASN A 13 -13.24 11.05 12.23
CA ASN A 13 -13.30 12.18 13.14
C ASN A 13 -12.16 12.19 14.15
N LYS A 14 -11.83 11.02 14.73
CA LYS A 14 -10.73 10.89 15.70
C LYS A 14 -9.35 11.10 15.09
N ASN A 15 -9.20 10.79 13.81
CA ASN A 15 -7.92 10.82 13.10
C ASN A 15 -7.95 11.76 11.91
N SER A 16 -8.72 12.85 11.98
CA SER A 16 -9.00 13.74 10.84
C SER A 16 -7.73 14.27 10.19
N SER A 17 -6.69 14.53 10.98
CA SER A 17 -5.38 14.99 10.52
C SER A 17 -4.63 14.01 9.61
N TYR A 18 -5.00 12.71 9.60
CA TYR A 18 -4.43 11.71 8.69
C TYR A 18 -5.12 11.67 7.33
N PHE A 19 -6.25 12.35 7.17
CA PHE A 19 -7.00 12.43 5.92
C PHE A 19 -6.78 13.81 5.29
N VAL A 20 -6.57 13.82 3.98
CA VAL A 20 -6.38 15.08 3.25
C VAL A 20 -7.69 15.85 3.13
N GLU A 21 -7.69 17.11 3.53
CA GLU A 21 -8.90 17.96 3.54
C GLU A 21 -9.35 18.38 2.13
N TRP A 22 -8.42 18.44 1.18
CA TRP A 22 -8.69 18.90 -0.19
C TRP A 22 -9.42 17.85 -1.06
N ILE A 23 -9.54 16.60 -0.59
CA ILE A 23 -10.43 15.60 -1.18
C ILE A 23 -11.60 15.35 -0.22
N PRO A 24 -12.78 15.92 -0.47
CA PRO A 24 -13.94 15.67 0.38
C PRO A 24 -14.41 14.22 0.26
N ASN A 25 -14.86 13.62 1.38
CA ASN A 25 -15.42 12.28 1.44
C ASN A 25 -14.54 11.19 0.79
N ASN A 26 -13.22 11.27 1.02
CA ASN A 26 -12.20 10.40 0.44
C ASN A 26 -12.18 8.95 0.98
N VAL A 27 -13.01 8.65 1.98
CA VAL A 27 -13.24 7.30 2.48
C VAL A 27 -14.58 6.79 1.97
N LYS A 28 -14.58 5.59 1.39
CA LYS A 28 -15.78 4.87 0.95
C LYS A 28 -15.82 3.49 1.57
N THR A 29 -17.02 3.06 1.92
CA THR A 29 -17.28 1.77 2.57
C THR A 29 -18.20 0.94 1.68
N ALA A 30 -17.93 -0.35 1.62
CA ALA A 30 -18.80 -1.33 0.95
C ALA A 30 -18.95 -2.54 1.86
N VAL A 31 -20.14 -3.14 1.85
CA VAL A 31 -20.45 -4.33 2.64
C VAL A 31 -20.88 -5.43 1.69
N CYS A 32 -20.33 -6.62 1.88
CA CYS A 32 -20.71 -7.83 1.16
C CYS A 32 -21.38 -8.81 2.14
N ASP A 33 -22.53 -9.35 1.77
CA ASP A 33 -23.28 -10.29 2.60
C ASP A 33 -22.65 -11.69 2.64
N ILE A 34 -21.81 -12.02 1.65
CA ILE A 34 -21.16 -13.32 1.53
C ILE A 34 -19.73 -13.22 2.10
N PRO A 35 -19.42 -13.86 3.24
CA PRO A 35 -18.08 -13.84 3.82
C PRO A 35 -17.13 -14.81 3.09
N PRO A 36 -15.81 -14.62 3.22
CA PRO A 36 -14.83 -15.58 2.70
C PRO A 36 -14.90 -16.92 3.45
N ARG A 37 -14.44 -17.99 2.79
CA ARG A 37 -14.48 -19.36 3.34
C ARG A 37 -13.70 -19.44 4.66
N GLY A 38 -14.29 -20.06 5.67
CA GLY A 38 -13.67 -20.30 6.97
C GLY A 38 -13.74 -19.14 7.96
N LEU A 39 -14.31 -17.99 7.57
CA LEU A 39 -14.48 -16.84 8.45
C LEU A 39 -15.96 -16.44 8.54
N LYS A 40 -16.37 -15.94 9.71
CA LYS A 40 -17.71 -15.36 9.91
C LYS A 40 -17.79 -13.90 9.46
N MET A 41 -16.66 -13.20 9.44
CA MET A 41 -16.54 -11.79 9.04
C MET A 41 -15.09 -11.51 8.62
N SER A 42 -14.91 -10.59 7.68
CA SER A 42 -13.61 -10.08 7.26
C SER A 42 -13.76 -8.63 6.82
N SER A 43 -12.67 -7.86 6.86
CA SER A 43 -12.60 -6.51 6.31
C SER A 43 -11.35 -6.37 5.46
N ASN A 44 -11.48 -5.72 4.31
CA ASN A 44 -10.37 -5.42 3.41
C ASN A 44 -10.25 -3.90 3.28
N PHE A 45 -9.06 -3.38 3.54
CA PHE A 45 -8.76 -1.95 3.42
C PHE A 45 -7.90 -1.71 2.18
N ILE A 46 -8.32 -0.75 1.35
CA ILE A 46 -7.56 -0.29 0.19
C ILE A 46 -7.30 1.20 0.42
N GLY A 47 -6.04 1.54 0.67
CA GLY A 47 -5.62 2.91 0.97
C GLY A 47 -4.64 3.44 -0.07
N ASN A 48 -4.93 4.62 -0.62
CA ASN A 48 -3.93 5.42 -1.32
C ASN A 48 -3.31 6.39 -0.31
N ASN A 49 -2.17 6.00 0.28
CA ASN A 49 -1.52 6.73 1.36
C ASN A 49 -0.09 7.13 0.95
N THR A 50 0.32 8.35 1.28
CA THR A 50 1.69 8.85 1.07
C THR A 50 2.75 8.00 1.77
N ALA A 51 2.39 7.21 2.79
CA ALA A 51 3.26 6.23 3.44
C ALA A 51 3.83 5.17 2.47
N ILE A 52 3.19 4.93 1.31
CA ILE A 52 3.73 4.01 0.28
C ILE A 52 5.14 4.40 -0.18
N GLN A 53 5.51 5.68 -0.05
CA GLN A 53 6.86 6.16 -0.36
C GLN A 53 7.95 5.45 0.43
N GLU A 54 7.68 4.98 1.65
CA GLU A 54 8.67 4.31 2.50
C GLU A 54 9.11 2.98 1.89
N LEU A 55 8.17 2.25 1.28
CA LEU A 55 8.48 1.02 0.55
C LEU A 55 9.38 1.31 -0.65
N PHE A 56 9.09 2.37 -1.40
CA PHE A 56 9.93 2.79 -2.53
C PHE A 56 11.31 3.28 -2.07
N LYS A 57 11.40 4.03 -0.97
CA LYS A 57 12.67 4.45 -0.37
C LYS A 57 13.53 3.24 0.00
N ARG A 58 12.96 2.24 0.67
CA ARG A 58 13.68 0.99 1.03
C ARG A 58 14.25 0.27 -0.20
N ILE A 59 13.45 0.15 -1.26
CA ILE A 59 13.90 -0.48 -2.52
C ILE A 59 15.01 0.37 -3.16
N SER A 60 14.84 1.69 -3.19
CA SER A 60 15.82 2.62 -3.76
C SER A 60 17.17 2.58 -3.01
N GLU A 61 17.13 2.49 -1.68
CA GLU A 61 18.34 2.38 -0.85
C GLU A 61 19.11 1.09 -1.16
N GLN A 62 18.41 -0.06 -1.22
CA GLN A 62 19.01 -1.34 -1.59
C GLN A 62 19.61 -1.30 -3.00
N PHE A 63 18.87 -0.77 -3.97
CA PHE A 63 19.34 -0.62 -5.34
C PHE A 63 20.59 0.26 -5.42
N THR A 64 20.61 1.37 -4.69
CA THR A 64 21.76 2.29 -4.64
C THR A 64 23.00 1.60 -4.10
N VAL A 65 22.85 0.77 -3.06
CA VAL A 65 23.96 -0.04 -2.52
C VAL A 65 24.47 -1.05 -3.56
N GLU A 66 23.59 -1.78 -4.24
CA GLU A 66 23.97 -2.77 -5.26
C GLU A 66 24.67 -2.13 -6.47
N GLU A 67 24.19 -0.97 -6.92
CA GLU A 67 24.81 -0.18 -7.99
C GLU A 67 26.18 0.36 -7.56
N ASN A 68 26.32 0.89 -6.34
CA ASN A 68 27.60 1.34 -5.81
C ASN A 68 28.63 0.20 -5.71
N LEU A 69 28.18 -1.02 -5.40
CA LEU A 69 29.01 -2.23 -5.41
C LEU A 69 29.27 -2.78 -6.84
N ARG A 70 28.70 -2.14 -7.88
CA ARG A 70 28.68 -2.59 -9.28
C ARG A 70 28.14 -4.01 -9.47
N ALA A 71 27.43 -4.55 -8.47
CA ALA A 71 26.92 -5.91 -8.47
C ALA A 71 25.83 -6.07 -9.55
N LEU A 72 24.92 -5.10 -9.62
CA LEU A 72 23.84 -5.09 -10.60
C LEU A 72 24.35 -4.89 -12.04
N LEU A 73 25.33 -4.00 -12.25
CA LEU A 73 26.02 -3.85 -13.55
C LEU A 73 26.70 -5.15 -14.01
N ARG A 74 27.36 -5.87 -13.10
CA ARG A 74 27.98 -7.17 -13.40
C ARG A 74 26.94 -8.22 -13.79
N LEU A 75 25.84 -8.29 -13.04
CA LEU A 75 24.72 -9.20 -13.32
C LEU A 75 24.13 -8.95 -14.72
N ASN A 76 23.82 -7.69 -15.04
CA ASN A 76 23.24 -7.31 -16.33
C ASN A 76 24.18 -7.59 -17.51
N ARG A 77 25.49 -7.32 -17.37
CA ARG A 77 26.49 -7.67 -18.40
C ARG A 77 26.60 -9.18 -18.60
N GLY A 78 26.51 -9.97 -17.53
CA GLY A 78 26.51 -11.43 -17.60
C GLY A 78 25.28 -11.99 -18.30
N ALA A 79 24.11 -11.40 -18.07
CA ALA A 79 22.88 -11.76 -18.77
C ALA A 79 22.99 -11.47 -20.28
N LEU A 80 23.44 -10.27 -20.68
CA LEU A 80 23.58 -9.92 -22.10
C LEU A 80 24.53 -10.86 -22.86
N ARG A 81 25.63 -11.29 -22.23
CA ARG A 81 26.56 -12.27 -22.84
C ARG A 81 25.98 -13.68 -22.97
N LYS A 82 24.94 -14.04 -22.21
CA LYS A 82 24.28 -15.35 -22.34
C LYS A 82 23.27 -15.40 -23.49
N TYR A 83 22.84 -14.25 -23.99
CA TYR A 83 21.85 -14.13 -25.06
C TYR A 83 22.44 -13.60 -26.38
N SER A 84 23.77 -13.50 -26.49
CA SER A 84 24.53 -13.18 -27.70
C SER A 84 25.33 -14.40 -28.16
#